data_AF-A0A672K3F1-F1
#
_entry.id   AF-A0A672K3F1-F1
#
_cell.length_a   1.000
_cell.length_b   1.000
_cell.length_c   1.000
_cell.angle_alpha   90.00
_cell.angle_beta   90.00
_cell.angle_gamma   90.00
#
_symmetry.space_group_name_H-M   'P 1'
#
loop_
_entity.id
_entity.type
_entity.pdbx_description
1 polymer ?
#
loop_
_entity_poly.entity_id
_entity_poly.type
_entity_poly.pdbx_seq_one_letter_code
_entity_poly.pdbx_strand_id
1 'polypeptide(L)'
;MAALHPGDPQLVPMIVSHLKTEGLFDQLRRDCLADVDTKPAYLHLRQRVDNFVSNHLANHTWSPQLNKNLLRNSIRQLVLQSGMLEQGVDRIVAQVVDPKVHHSFRPQVERVVRKFLSPNVIVKFFVSESHLDISTKQIALITIT
;
A
#
# COMPACT_ATOMS: atom_id res chain seq x y z
N MET A 1 -2.27 34.62 -11.21
CA MET A 1 -2.60 33.36 -10.50
C MET A 1 -3.90 32.87 -11.09
N ALA A 2 -3.88 31.79 -11.89
CA ALA A 2 -5.07 31.31 -12.58
C ALA A 2 -6.09 30.82 -11.55
N ALA A 3 -7.30 31.39 -11.60
CA ALA A 3 -8.42 30.95 -10.78
C ALA A 3 -8.84 29.56 -11.26
N LEU A 4 -8.37 28.51 -10.58
CA LEU A 4 -8.81 27.15 -10.85
C LEU A 4 -10.23 27.01 -10.31
N HIS A 5 -11.18 26.82 -11.22
CA HIS A 5 -12.57 26.63 -10.87
C HIS A 5 -12.76 25.27 -10.18
N PRO A 6 -13.60 25.18 -9.13
CA PRO A 6 -13.94 23.91 -8.51
C PRO A 6 -14.53 22.96 -9.57
N GLY A 7 -13.81 21.88 -9.91
CA GLY A 7 -14.17 20.93 -10.98
C GLY A 7 -13.20 20.88 -12.17
N ASP A 8 -12.16 21.71 -12.19
CA ASP A 8 -11.13 21.67 -13.24
C ASP A 8 -10.33 20.35 -13.21
N PRO A 9 -10.22 19.60 -14.33
CA PRO A 9 -9.42 18.38 -14.40
C PRO A 9 -7.93 18.58 -14.08
N GLN A 10 -7.41 19.82 -14.17
CA GLN A 10 -6.03 20.16 -13.80
C GLN A 10 -5.81 20.26 -12.28
N LEU A 11 -6.89 20.38 -11.50
CA LEU A 11 -6.81 20.61 -10.06
C LEU A 11 -6.28 19.39 -9.30
N VAL A 12 -6.74 18.18 -9.65
CA VAL A 12 -6.29 16.93 -9.03
C VAL A 12 -4.78 16.71 -9.24
N PRO A 13 -4.22 16.82 -10.47
CA PRO A 13 -2.78 16.76 -10.71
C PRO A 13 -1.99 17.80 -9.89
N MET A 14 -2.47 19.03 -9.80
CA MET A 14 -1.78 20.09 -9.06
C MET A 14 -1.78 19.85 -7.55
N ILE A 15 -2.90 19.39 -7.00
CA ILE A 15 -2.98 18.98 -5.60
C ILE A 15 -2.04 17.80 -5.33
N VAL A 16 -2.06 16.76 -6.17
CA VAL A 16 -1.17 15.60 -6.01
C VAL A 16 0.30 16.02 -6.09
N SER A 17 0.64 16.95 -6.99
CA SER A 17 1.99 17.52 -7.06
C SER A 17 2.35 18.26 -5.76
N HIS A 18 1.44 19.06 -5.22
CA HIS A 18 1.67 19.78 -3.98
C HIS A 18 1.83 18.83 -2.77
N LEU A 19 0.99 17.78 -2.67
CA LEU A 19 1.12 16.73 -1.64
C LEU A 19 2.47 16.00 -1.71
N LYS A 20 3.01 15.80 -2.93
CA LYS A 20 4.37 15.25 -3.13
C LYS A 20 5.44 16.22 -2.64
N THR A 21 5.34 17.51 -2.98
CA THR A 21 6.30 18.53 -2.53
C THR A 21 6.30 18.69 -1.01
N GLU A 22 5.15 18.59 -0.35
CA GLU A 22 5.03 18.62 1.12
C GLU A 22 5.53 17.32 1.79
N GLY A 23 5.93 16.30 1.02
CA GLY A 23 6.48 15.04 1.54
C GLY A 23 5.47 14.14 2.24
N LEU A 24 4.16 14.37 2.04
CA LEU A 24 3.10 13.59 2.72
C LEU A 24 3.10 12.11 2.30
N PHE A 25 3.39 11.82 1.03
CA PHE A 25 3.55 10.45 0.56
C PHE A 25 4.74 9.74 1.20
N ASP A 26 5.86 10.45 1.38
CA ASP A 26 7.04 9.89 2.03
C ASP A 26 6.79 9.65 3.52
N GLN A 27 6.04 10.53 4.18
CA GLN A 27 5.62 10.34 5.56
C GLN A 27 4.71 9.12 5.71
N LEU A 28 3.69 8.98 4.85
CA LEU A 28 2.82 7.80 4.85
C LEU A 28 3.62 6.51 4.64
N ARG A 29 4.58 6.53 3.70
CA ARG A 29 5.46 5.38 3.44
C ARG A 29 6.28 5.02 4.68
N ARG A 30 6.90 6.00 5.34
CA ARG A 30 7.66 5.77 6.58
C ARG A 30 6.78 5.23 7.71
N ASP A 31 5.62 5.84 7.93
CA ASP A 31 4.70 5.48 9.01
C ASP A 31 4.13 4.06 8.82
N CYS A 32 3.81 3.68 7.58
CA CYS A 32 3.40 2.31 7.29
C CYS A 32 4.56 1.34 7.54
N LEU A 33 5.75 1.61 7.01
CA LEU A 33 6.91 0.72 7.17
C LEU A 33 7.36 0.56 8.63
N ALA A 34 7.23 1.61 9.44
CA ALA A 34 7.61 1.60 10.85
C ALA A 34 6.77 0.63 11.70
N ASP A 35 5.53 0.35 11.28
CA ASP A 35 4.60 -0.48 12.04
C ASP A 35 4.41 -1.89 11.46
N VAL A 36 4.74 -2.12 10.18
CA VAL A 36 4.44 -3.36 9.44
C VAL A 36 4.95 -4.61 10.15
N ASP A 37 6.19 -4.59 10.62
CA ASP A 37 6.87 -5.74 11.21
C ASP A 37 6.30 -6.16 12.57
N THR A 38 5.67 -5.23 13.27
CA THR A 38 4.96 -5.48 14.54
C THR A 38 3.53 -5.98 14.36
N LYS A 39 2.93 -5.84 13.16
CA LYS A 39 1.53 -6.23 12.95
C LYS A 39 1.37 -7.75 12.83
N PRO A 40 0.27 -8.30 13.39
CA PRO A 40 0.01 -9.73 13.33
C PRO A 40 -0.16 -10.25 11.89
N ALA A 41 -0.69 -9.45 10.96
CA ALA A 41 -0.78 -9.86 9.55
C ALA A 41 0.59 -10.18 8.93
N TYR A 42 1.61 -9.35 9.18
CA TYR A 42 2.95 -9.59 8.65
C TYR A 42 3.61 -10.80 9.30
N LEU A 43 3.49 -10.93 10.63
CA LEU A 43 4.04 -12.07 11.36
C LEU A 43 3.39 -13.40 10.93
N HIS A 44 2.08 -13.42 10.73
CA HIS A 44 1.37 -14.59 10.22
C HIS A 44 1.78 -14.95 8.79
N LEU A 45 1.96 -13.96 7.90
CA LEU A 45 2.45 -14.22 6.54
C LEU A 45 3.84 -14.83 6.57
N ARG A 46 4.76 -14.22 7.32
CA ARG A 46 6.13 -14.72 7.48
C ARG A 46 6.13 -16.16 7.99
N GLN A 47 5.40 -16.44 9.05
CA GLN A 47 5.28 -17.79 9.61
C GLN A 47 4.72 -18.78 8.56
N ARG A 48 3.72 -18.39 7.78
CA ARG A 48 3.13 -19.23 6.75
C ARG A 48 4.12 -19.55 5.63
N VAL A 49 4.91 -18.57 5.19
CA VAL A 49 5.98 -18.77 4.20
C VAL A 49 7.08 -19.68 4.77
N ASP A 50 7.54 -19.43 6.00
CA ASP A 50 8.57 -20.24 6.65
C ASP A 50 8.12 -21.71 6.80
N ASN A 51 6.89 -21.94 7.25
CA ASN A 51 6.30 -23.27 7.35
C ASN A 51 6.19 -23.94 5.98
N PHE A 52 5.81 -23.20 4.94
CA PHE A 52 5.70 -23.72 3.58
C PHE A 52 7.05 -24.20 3.05
N VAL A 53 8.09 -23.38 3.20
CA VAL A 53 9.45 -23.71 2.79
C VAL A 53 9.98 -24.89 3.59
N SER A 54 9.80 -24.89 4.92
CA SER A 54 10.22 -25.98 5.80
C SER A 54 9.59 -27.32 5.40
N ASN A 55 8.27 -27.35 5.19
CA ASN A 55 7.56 -28.55 4.74
C ASN A 55 8.04 -29.02 3.36
N HIS A 56 8.27 -28.10 2.43
CA HIS A 56 8.75 -28.44 1.10
C HIS A 56 10.17 -29.03 1.13
N LEU A 57 11.05 -28.47 1.96
CA LEU A 57 12.41 -28.97 2.17
C LEU A 57 12.42 -30.31 2.91
N ALA A 58 11.50 -30.53 3.86
CA ALA A 58 11.39 -31.80 4.58
C ALA A 58 11.05 -32.97 3.64
N ASN A 59 10.28 -32.71 2.58
CA ASN A 59 9.97 -33.69 1.54
C ASN A 59 11.11 -33.92 0.52
N HIS A 60 12.21 -33.17 0.63
CA HIS A 60 13.37 -33.30 -0.26
C HIS A 60 14.57 -33.87 0.50
N THR A 61 15.04 -35.05 0.07
CA THR A 61 16.28 -35.63 0.59
C THR A 61 17.48 -34.84 0.08
N TRP A 62 18.34 -34.41 0.99
CA TRP A 62 19.61 -33.79 0.62
C TRP A 62 20.49 -34.79 -0.15
N SER A 63 21.11 -34.34 -1.24
CA SER A 63 22.07 -35.10 -2.04
C SER A 63 23.20 -34.17 -2.52
N PRO A 64 24.44 -34.65 -2.62
CA PRO A 64 25.54 -33.86 -3.16
C PRO A 64 25.37 -33.47 -4.64
N GLN A 65 24.54 -34.20 -5.41
CA GLN A 65 24.18 -33.86 -6.79
C GLN A 65 22.93 -32.98 -6.88
N LEU A 66 22.31 -32.61 -5.76
CA LEU A 66 21.08 -31.83 -5.74
C LEU A 66 21.30 -30.44 -6.33
N ASN A 67 20.56 -30.14 -7.40
CA ASN A 67 20.59 -28.82 -8.01
C ASN A 67 19.81 -27.82 -7.14
N LYS A 68 20.54 -27.10 -6.28
CA LYS A 68 19.99 -26.07 -5.39
C LYS A 68 19.28 -24.94 -6.13
N ASN A 69 19.66 -24.64 -7.37
CA ASN A 69 19.02 -23.58 -8.16
C ASN A 69 17.64 -24.01 -8.65
N LEU A 70 17.50 -25.27 -9.10
CA LEU A 70 16.19 -25.83 -9.46
C LEU A 70 15.26 -25.87 -8.24
N LEU A 71 15.74 -26.37 -7.10
CA LEU A 71 14.94 -26.41 -5.87
C LEU A 71 14.46 -25.01 -5.46
N ARG A 72 15.34 -24.01 -5.51
CA ARG A 72 14.99 -22.61 -5.20
C ARG A 72 13.97 -22.04 -6.18
N ASN A 73 14.09 -22.36 -7.46
CA ASN A 73 13.13 -21.93 -8.47
C ASN A 73 11.77 -22.60 -8.28
N SER A 74 11.74 -23.91 -7.99
CA SER A 74 10.51 -24.65 -7.67
C SER A 74 9.81 -24.06 -6.45
N ILE A 75 10.54 -23.80 -5.36
CA ILE A 75 9.98 -23.16 -4.17
C ILE A 75 9.37 -21.79 -4.50
N ARG A 76 10.09 -20.93 -5.26
CA ARG A 76 9.54 -19.63 -5.67
C ARG A 76 8.25 -19.78 -6.48
N GLN A 77 8.22 -20.68 -7.45
CA GLN A 77 7.04 -20.92 -8.28
C GLN A 77 5.86 -21.42 -7.46
N LEU A 78 6.09 -22.36 -6.55
CA LEU A 78 5.04 -22.90 -5.69
C LEU A 78 4.49 -21.85 -4.71
N VAL A 79 5.35 -21.00 -4.14
CA VAL A 79 4.91 -19.88 -3.29
C VAL A 79 4.03 -18.92 -4.08
N LEU A 80 4.41 -18.56 -5.32
CA LEU A 80 3.60 -17.72 -6.19
C LEU A 80 2.25 -18.37 -6.52
N GLN A 81 2.25 -19.65 -6.91
CA GLN A 81 1.02 -20.39 -7.23
C GLN A 81 0.10 -20.59 -6.03
N SER A 82 0.64 -20.64 -4.82
CA SER A 82 -0.17 -20.82 -3.61
C SER A 82 -1.07 -19.62 -3.26
N GLY A 83 -0.85 -18.45 -3.87
CA GLY A 83 -1.59 -17.21 -3.60
C GLY A 83 -1.40 -16.66 -2.17
N MET A 84 -0.52 -17.25 -1.36
CA MET A 84 -0.36 -16.85 0.04
C MET A 84 0.24 -15.44 0.20
N LEU A 85 1.07 -15.03 -0.76
CA LEU A 85 1.68 -13.70 -0.75
C LEU A 85 0.63 -12.62 -1.04
N GLU A 86 -0.20 -12.80 -2.07
CA GLU A 86 -1.26 -11.83 -2.41
C GLU A 86 -2.24 -11.65 -1.24
N GLN A 87 -2.78 -12.74 -0.71
CA GLN A 87 -3.66 -12.68 0.46
C GLN A 87 -2.98 -12.10 1.70
N GLY A 88 -1.69 -12.39 1.88
CA GLY A 88 -0.90 -11.84 2.97
C GLY A 88 -0.73 -10.33 2.86
N VAL A 89 -0.43 -9.85 1.66
CA VAL A 89 -0.30 -8.41 1.35
C VAL A 89 -1.61 -7.68 1.59
N ASP A 90 -2.74 -8.19 1.08
CA ASP A 90 -4.05 -7.56 1.31
C ASP A 90 -4.38 -7.42 2.81
N ARG A 91 -4.05 -8.44 3.61
CA ARG A 91 -4.24 -8.39 5.07
C ARG A 91 -3.31 -7.39 5.75
N ILE A 92 -2.05 -7.28 5.29
CA ILE A 92 -1.10 -6.29 5.81
C ILE A 92 -1.61 -4.88 5.50
N VAL A 93 -2.10 -4.66 4.29
CA VAL A 93 -2.71 -3.40 3.86
C VAL A 93 -3.88 -3.04 4.77
N ALA A 94 -4.81 -3.96 4.98
CA ALA A 94 -5.98 -3.72 5.81
C ALA A 94 -5.63 -3.35 7.26
N GLN A 95 -4.53 -3.89 7.79
CA GLN A 95 -4.12 -3.64 9.18
C GLN A 95 -3.17 -2.45 9.36
N VAL A 96 -2.36 -2.14 8.36
CA VAL A 96 -1.33 -1.09 8.43
C VAL A 96 -1.81 0.16 7.71
N VAL A 97 -2.20 0.01 6.45
CA VAL A 97 -2.41 1.13 5.54
C VAL A 97 -3.78 1.75 5.81
N ASP A 98 -4.84 0.95 5.88
CA ASP A 98 -6.21 1.49 6.02
C ASP A 98 -6.39 2.34 7.29
N PRO A 99 -5.94 1.92 8.49
CA PRO A 99 -6.08 2.75 9.69
C PRO A 99 -5.28 4.06 9.60
N LYS A 100 -4.11 4.03 8.95
CA LYS A 100 -3.25 5.22 8.78
C LYS A 100 -3.83 6.15 7.73
N VAL A 101 -4.42 5.62 6.67
CA VAL A 101 -5.11 6.40 5.64
C VAL A 101 -6.28 7.16 6.25
N HIS A 102 -7.11 6.49 7.04
CA HIS A 102 -8.30 7.10 7.64
C HIS A 102 -7.95 8.12 8.74
N HIS A 103 -7.07 7.77 9.68
CA HIS A 103 -6.83 8.60 10.87
C HIS A 103 -5.72 9.65 10.71
N SER A 104 -4.73 9.43 9.83
CA SER A 104 -3.58 10.32 9.70
C SER A 104 -3.50 10.97 8.33
N PHE A 105 -3.52 10.18 7.26
CA PHE A 105 -3.27 10.70 5.91
C PHE A 105 -4.43 11.57 5.41
N ARG A 106 -5.67 11.09 5.53
CA ARG A 106 -6.86 11.82 5.11
C ARG A 106 -6.98 13.22 5.74
N PRO A 107 -6.89 13.41 7.08
CA PRO A 107 -6.96 14.74 7.66
C PRO A 107 -5.77 15.64 7.26
N GLN A 108 -4.59 15.07 7.01
CA GLN A 108 -3.43 15.83 6.51
C GLN A 108 -3.63 16.29 5.06
N VAL A 109 -4.11 15.40 4.19
CA VAL A 109 -4.45 15.73 2.80
C VAL A 109 -5.55 16.79 2.77
N GLU A 110 -6.64 16.62 3.53
CA GLU A 110 -7.70 17.62 3.64
C GLU A 110 -7.18 18.99 4.07
N ARG A 111 -6.26 19.04 5.03
CA ARG A 111 -5.63 20.29 5.48
C ARG A 111 -4.82 20.96 4.36
N VAL A 112 -3.99 20.20 3.63
CA VAL A 112 -3.19 20.74 2.54
C VAL A 112 -4.07 21.21 1.39
N VAL A 113 -5.10 20.45 1.03
CA VAL A 113 -6.03 20.83 -0.02
C VAL A 113 -6.84 22.08 0.37
N ARG A 114 -7.32 22.19 1.61
CA ARG A 114 -8.00 23.41 2.10
C ARG A 114 -7.08 24.63 2.06
N LYS A 115 -5.81 24.46 2.45
CA LYS A 115 -4.80 25.53 2.35
C LYS A 115 -4.56 25.94 0.90
N PHE A 116 -4.60 24.99 -0.03
CA PHE A 116 -4.43 25.21 -1.45
C PHE A 116 -5.64 25.87 -2.11
N LEU A 117 -6.87 25.50 -1.71
CA LEU A 117 -8.13 25.92 -2.34
C LEU A 117 -8.83 27.13 -1.68
N SER A 118 -8.19 27.81 -0.72
CA SER A 118 -8.79 28.88 0.10
C SER A 118 -9.85 28.38 1.10
N PRO A 119 -10.07 29.07 2.24
CA PRO A 119 -10.83 28.55 3.39
C PRO A 119 -12.33 28.28 3.16
N ASN A 120 -12.92 28.66 2.02
CA ASN A 120 -14.36 28.59 1.78
C ASN A 120 -14.83 27.31 1.06
N VAL A 121 -13.94 26.35 0.76
CA VAL A 121 -14.31 25.11 0.06
C VAL A 121 -14.33 23.91 1.00
N ILE A 122 -15.47 23.24 1.12
CA ILE A 122 -15.60 21.97 1.85
C ILE A 122 -15.26 20.84 0.89
N VAL A 123 -14.13 20.17 1.13
CA VAL A 123 -13.67 19.06 0.31
C VAL A 123 -14.02 17.73 1.00
N LYS A 124 -14.75 16.84 0.32
CA LYS A 124 -14.98 15.46 0.77
C LYS A 124 -14.18 14.48 -0.08
N PHE A 125 -13.37 13.66 0.59
CA PHE A 125 -12.60 12.57 -0.01
C PHE A 125 -13.35 11.24 0.14
N PHE A 126 -13.56 10.52 -0.96
CA PHE A 126 -14.03 9.12 -0.94
C PHE A 126 -12.91 8.21 -1.44
N VAL A 127 -12.46 7.29 -0.59
CA VAL A 127 -11.50 6.26 -0.97
C VAL A 127 -12.32 5.05 -1.41
N SER A 128 -12.34 4.75 -2.72
CA SER A 128 -13.05 3.58 -3.22
C SER A 128 -12.21 2.33 -3.02
N GLU A 129 -12.71 1.43 -2.18
CA GLU A 129 -12.09 0.19 -1.72
C GLU A 129 -12.16 -0.88 -2.83
N SER A 130 -11.22 -0.87 -3.77
CA SER A 130 -11.10 -1.98 -4.73
C SER A 130 -9.63 -2.21 -5.09
N HIS A 131 -9.08 -3.29 -4.54
CA HIS A 131 -7.85 -4.00 -4.91
C HIS A 131 -6.57 -3.14 -5.00
N LEU A 132 -5.70 -3.27 -4.00
CA LEU A 132 -4.60 -2.36 -3.74
C LEU A 132 -3.35 -2.69 -4.58
N ASP A 133 -3.16 -1.95 -5.68
CA ASP A 133 -1.89 -1.90 -6.39
C ASP A 133 -1.21 -0.56 -6.10
N ILE A 134 -0.16 -0.62 -5.28
CA ILE A 134 0.51 0.51 -4.59
C ILE A 134 1.16 1.52 -5.56
N SER A 135 1.18 1.25 -6.86
CA SER A 135 1.85 2.10 -7.84
C SER A 135 0.91 2.95 -8.72
N THR A 136 -0.41 2.72 -8.76
CA THR A 136 -1.23 3.32 -9.84
C THR A 136 -2.63 3.81 -9.48
N LYS A 137 -3.13 3.61 -8.26
CA LYS A 137 -4.49 4.06 -7.92
C LYS A 137 -4.49 5.51 -7.44
N GLN A 138 -4.93 6.39 -8.34
CA GLN A 138 -5.12 7.82 -8.13
C GLN A 138 -5.70 8.10 -6.75
N ILE A 139 -5.07 9.05 -6.05
CA ILE A 139 -5.68 9.72 -4.91
C ILE A 139 -7.05 10.23 -5.34
N ALA A 140 -8.07 9.67 -4.68
CA ALA A 140 -9.39 10.19 -4.35
C ALA A 140 -10.09 11.13 -5.37
N LEU A 141 -11.32 10.77 -5.74
CA LEU A 141 -12.24 11.77 -6.26
C LEU A 141 -12.49 12.83 -5.18
N ILE A 142 -11.99 14.03 -5.43
CA ILE A 142 -12.35 15.25 -4.71
C ILE A 142 -13.76 15.62 -5.18
N THR A 143 -14.76 15.42 -4.32
CA THR A 143 -16.09 16.00 -4.58
C THR A 143 -16.15 17.34 -3.83
N ILE A 144 -16.30 18.41 -4.60
CA ILE A 144 -16.55 19.76 -4.07
C ILE A 144 -18.06 19.92 -4.00
N THR A 145 -18.60 20.08 -2.78
CA THR A 145 -20.02 20.37 -2.54
C THR A 145 -20.17 21.86 -2.26
#